data_AF-A0A4Y9ISY8-F1
#
_entry.id   AF-A0A4Y9ISY8-F1
#
_cell.length_a   1.000
_cell.length_b   1.000
_cell.length_c   1.000
_cell.angle_alpha   90.00
_cell.angle_beta   90.00
_cell.angle_gamma   90.00
#
_symmetry.space_group_name_H-M   'P 1'
#
loop_
_entity.id
_entity.type
_entity.pdbx_description
1 polymer ?
#
loop_
_entity_poly.entity_id
_entity_poly.type
_entity_poly.pdbx_seq_one_letter_code
_entity_poly.pdbx_strand_id
1 'polypeptide(L)'
;AKNAIEDAATAKKAAIDARNELTQEEKDAAKKEVDDKAKEAKANVDNATTNAEVDTAKTDGTTAINEVNPNADAKTTAKNAIEDAATAKKAAIDARNELTQEEKDAAKKEVDD
;
A
#
# COMPACT_ATOMS: atom_id res chain seq x y z
N ALA A 1 -5.13 3.59 -29.40
CA ALA A 1 -5.35 4.12 -28.03
C ALA A 1 -5.58 3.02 -26.99
N LYS A 2 -6.62 2.19 -27.11
CA LYS A 2 -7.00 1.20 -26.08
C LYS A 2 -5.89 0.22 -25.66
N ASN A 3 -5.07 -0.27 -26.59
CA ASN A 3 -3.94 -1.15 -26.25
C ASN A 3 -2.93 -0.45 -25.32
N ALA A 4 -2.58 0.81 -25.62
CA ALA A 4 -1.67 1.58 -24.76
C ALA A 4 -2.24 1.81 -23.35
N ILE A 5 -3.56 1.94 -23.22
CA ILE A 5 -4.26 2.04 -21.92
C ILE A 5 -4.15 0.69 -21.18
N GLU A 6 -4.36 -0.44 -21.87
CA GLU A 6 -4.23 -1.77 -21.27
C GLU A 6 -2.78 -2.09 -20.85
N ASP A 7 -1.81 -1.73 -21.69
CA ASP A 7 -0.38 -1.90 -21.41
C ASP A 7 0.02 -1.08 -20.16
N ALA A 8 -0.43 0.18 -20.08
CA ALA A 8 -0.21 1.02 -18.91
C ALA A 8 -0.86 0.43 -17.65
N ALA A 9 -2.11 -0.05 -17.75
CA ALA A 9 -2.80 -0.70 -16.64
C ALA A 9 -2.07 -1.96 -16.16
N THR A 10 -1.62 -2.80 -17.09
CA THR A 10 -0.87 -4.03 -16.79
C THR A 10 0.46 -3.70 -16.11
N ALA A 11 1.24 -2.78 -16.67
CA ALA A 11 2.51 -2.34 -16.10
C ALA A 11 2.32 -1.75 -14.70
N LYS A 12 1.27 -0.95 -14.50
CA LYS A 12 0.98 -0.34 -13.20
C LYS A 12 0.57 -1.37 -12.15
N LYS A 13 -0.28 -2.34 -12.50
CA LYS A 13 -0.66 -3.45 -11.61
C LYS A 13 0.55 -4.29 -11.21
N ALA A 14 1.46 -4.56 -12.15
CA ALA A 14 2.71 -5.26 -11.87
C ALA A 14 3.62 -4.46 -10.92
N ALA A 15 3.70 -3.14 -11.10
CA ALA A 15 4.44 -2.26 -10.18
C ALA A 15 3.85 -2.27 -8.77
N ILE A 16 2.51 -2.24 -8.64
CA ILE A 16 1.80 -2.36 -7.34
C ILE A 16 2.10 -3.73 -6.70
N ASP A 17 2.09 -4.81 -7.49
CA ASP A 17 2.40 -6.16 -6.99
C ASP A 17 3.81 -6.29 -6.41
N ALA A 18 4.78 -5.60 -7.00
CA ALA A 18 6.16 -5.61 -6.55
C ALA A 18 6.39 -4.84 -5.24
N ARG A 19 5.40 -4.07 -4.75
CA ARG A 19 5.52 -3.29 -3.50
C ARG A 19 5.33 -4.20 -2.29
N ASN A 20 6.43 -4.55 -1.63
CA ASN A 20 6.47 -5.47 -0.49
C ASN A 20 6.01 -4.83 0.83
N GLU A 21 5.96 -3.51 0.88
CA GLU A 21 5.46 -2.74 2.00
C GLU A 21 3.93 -2.73 2.10
N LEU A 22 3.22 -3.02 0.99
CA LEU A 22 1.76 -3.09 0.97
C LEU A 22 1.27 -4.44 1.50
N THR A 23 0.07 -4.45 2.10
CA THR A 23 -0.70 -5.68 2.32
C THR A 23 -1.41 -6.13 1.04
N GLN A 24 -2.01 -7.31 1.07
CA GLN A 24 -2.77 -7.81 -0.08
C GLN A 24 -4.01 -6.93 -0.34
N GLU A 25 -4.68 -6.50 0.72
CA GLU A 25 -5.86 -5.64 0.65
C GLU A 25 -5.54 -4.27 0.04
N GLU A 26 -4.42 -3.65 0.45
CA GLU A 26 -3.96 -2.37 -0.13
C GLU A 26 -3.61 -2.52 -1.62
N LYS A 27 -2.98 -3.65 -2.01
CA LYS A 27 -2.71 -3.96 -3.41
C LYS A 27 -3.98 -4.14 -4.22
N ASP A 28 -4.93 -4.92 -3.71
CA ASP A 28 -6.17 -5.24 -4.42
C ASP A 28 -7.03 -3.99 -4.63
N ALA A 29 -7.11 -3.13 -3.62
CA ALA A 29 -7.78 -1.83 -3.73
C ALA A 29 -7.14 -0.94 -4.83
N ALA A 30 -5.80 -0.84 -4.84
CA ALA A 30 -5.09 -0.05 -5.85
C ALA A 30 -5.22 -0.62 -7.26
N LYS A 31 -5.18 -1.94 -7.43
CA LYS A 31 -5.38 -2.59 -8.74
C LYS A 31 -6.80 -2.36 -9.25
N LYS A 32 -7.80 -2.42 -8.36
CA LYS A 32 -9.17 -2.08 -8.71
C LYS A 32 -9.28 -0.64 -9.20
N GLU A 33 -8.60 0.31 -8.55
CA GLU A 33 -8.55 1.70 -9.00
C GLU A 33 -7.89 1.85 -10.38
N VAL A 34 -6.82 1.10 -10.66
CA VAL A 34 -6.21 1.03 -12.00
C VAL A 34 -7.20 0.52 -13.05
N ASP A 35 -7.93 -0.56 -12.74
CA ASP A 35 -8.91 -1.14 -13.66
C ASP A 35 -10.08 -0.17 -13.92
N ASP A 36 -10.56 0.53 -12.89
CA ASP A 36 -11.62 1.53 -13.01
C ASP A 36 -11.17 2.70 -13.92
N LYS A 37 -9.96 3.23 -13.74
CA LYS A 37 -9.39 4.29 -14.59
C LYS A 37 -9.14 3.82 -16.03
N ALA A 38 -8.67 2.59 -16.22
CA ALA A 38 -8.49 2.01 -17.55
C ALA A 38 -9.83 1.85 -18.29
N LYS A 39 -10.90 1.47 -17.57
CA LYS A 39 -12.25 1.36 -18.11
C LYS A 39 -12.79 2.73 -18.53
N GLU A 40 -12.64 3.75 -17.68
CA GLU A 40 -13.03 5.13 -17.99
C GLU A 40 -12.30 5.66 -19.22
N ALA A 41 -10.98 5.52 -19.27
CA ALA A 41 -10.18 5.95 -20.41
C ALA A 41 -10.60 5.28 -21.73
N LYS A 42 -10.90 3.97 -21.70
CA LYS A 42 -11.40 3.25 -22.87
C LYS A 42 -12.78 3.74 -23.32
N ALA A 43 -13.66 4.09 -22.39
CA ALA A 43 -14.96 4.66 -22.69
C ALA A 43 -14.81 6.06 -23.32
N ASN A 44 -13.88 6.89 -22.84
CA ASN A 44 -13.58 8.18 -23.45
C ASN A 44 -13.03 8.03 -24.88
N VAL A 45 -12.20 7.01 -25.13
CA VAL A 45 -11.77 6.65 -26.49
C VAL A 45 -12.93 6.21 -27.38
N ASP A 46 -13.90 5.46 -26.85
CA ASP A 46 -15.09 5.05 -27.61
C ASP A 46 -16.01 6.22 -27.98
N ASN A 47 -16.09 7.22 -27.11
CA ASN A 47 -16.93 8.41 -27.31
C ASN A 47 -16.25 9.49 -28.18
N ALA A 48 -14.94 9.39 -28.42
CA ALA A 48 -14.19 10.34 -29.22
C ALA A 48 -14.65 10.32 -30.69
N THR A 49 -14.90 11.50 -31.25
CA THR A 49 -15.37 11.68 -32.64
C THR A 49 -14.26 12.08 -33.59
N THR A 50 -13.11 12.49 -33.05
CA THR A 50 -11.94 12.92 -33.81
C THR A 50 -10.66 12.22 -33.32
N ASN A 51 -9.65 12.16 -34.18
CA ASN A 51 -8.35 11.60 -33.80
C ASN A 51 -7.69 12.38 -32.65
N ALA A 52 -7.88 13.71 -32.61
CA ALA A 52 -7.36 14.54 -31.53
C ALA A 52 -7.99 14.16 -30.18
N GLU A 53 -9.31 13.92 -30.13
CA GLU A 53 -9.99 13.45 -28.93
C GLU A 53 -9.53 12.04 -28.51
N VAL A 54 -9.26 11.14 -29.47
CA VAL A 54 -8.69 9.81 -29.19
C VAL A 54 -7.31 9.93 -28.54
N ASP A 55 -6.46 10.84 -29.03
CA ASP A 55 -5.12 11.06 -28.49
C ASP A 55 -5.14 11.71 -27.10
N THR A 56 -6.06 12.67 -26.87
CA THR A 56 -6.31 13.24 -25.54
C THR A 56 -6.79 12.18 -24.56
N ALA A 57 -7.84 11.42 -24.91
CA ALA A 57 -8.38 10.37 -24.05
C ALA A 57 -7.34 9.29 -23.71
N LYS A 58 -6.49 8.93 -24.68
CA LYS A 58 -5.35 8.04 -24.45
C LYS A 58 -4.39 8.65 -23.43
N THR A 59 -3.96 9.89 -23.64
CA THR A 59 -2.96 10.57 -22.81
C THR A 59 -3.46 10.71 -21.38
N ASP A 60 -4.65 11.29 -21.19
CA ASP A 60 -5.27 11.49 -19.89
C ASP A 60 -5.46 10.17 -19.16
N GLY A 61 -5.95 9.15 -19.87
CA GLY A 61 -6.12 7.81 -19.33
C GLY A 61 -4.83 7.17 -18.83
N THR A 62 -3.76 7.24 -19.63
CA THR A 62 -2.45 6.70 -19.23
C THR A 62 -1.84 7.48 -18.06
N THR A 63 -2.03 8.80 -18.00
CA THR A 63 -1.59 9.64 -16.88
C THR A 63 -2.32 9.24 -15.60
N ALA A 64 -3.65 9.18 -15.62
CA ALA A 64 -4.46 8.83 -14.46
C ALA A 64 -4.12 7.44 -13.90
N ILE A 65 -3.89 6.45 -14.77
CA ILE A 65 -3.43 5.11 -14.39
C ILE A 65 -2.08 5.20 -13.67
N ASN A 66 -1.12 5.94 -14.24
CA ASN A 66 0.23 6.05 -13.69
C ASN A 66 0.25 6.76 -12.32
N GLU A 67 -0.70 7.64 -12.06
CA GLU A 67 -0.87 8.36 -10.79
C GLU A 67 -1.42 7.48 -9.65
N VAL A 68 -1.99 6.30 -9.91
CA VAL A 68 -2.47 5.41 -8.85
C VAL A 68 -1.31 5.03 -7.93
N ASN A 69 -1.31 5.43 -6.67
CA ASN A 69 -0.22 5.10 -5.76
C ASN A 69 -0.79 4.79 -4.36
N PRO A 70 -0.87 3.51 -3.96
CA PRO A 70 -1.38 3.17 -2.64
C PRO A 70 -0.41 3.57 -1.52
N ASN A 71 -0.97 3.91 -0.36
CA ASN A 71 -0.19 4.08 0.86
C ASN A 71 0.11 2.72 1.51
N ALA A 72 1.21 2.65 2.25
CA ALA A 72 1.71 1.42 2.89
C ALA A 72 1.66 1.55 4.41
N ASP A 73 0.45 1.74 4.92
CA ASP A 73 0.24 2.16 6.31
C ASP A 73 -0.03 0.98 7.23
N ALA A 74 -0.65 -0.09 6.72
CA ALA A 74 -1.08 -1.21 7.54
C ALA A 74 0.10 -1.95 8.21
N LYS A 75 1.17 -2.26 7.47
CA LYS A 75 2.35 -2.94 8.04
C LYS A 75 3.11 -2.07 9.05
N THR A 76 3.25 -0.78 8.76
CA THR A 76 3.90 0.18 9.66
C THR A 76 3.11 0.33 10.95
N THR A 77 1.79 0.46 10.84
CA THR A 77 0.88 0.53 11.99
C THR A 77 0.98 -0.71 12.86
N ALA A 78 0.99 -1.90 12.25
CA ALA A 78 1.13 -3.15 13.01
C ALA A 78 2.46 -3.25 13.75
N LYS A 79 3.58 -2.83 13.14
CA LYS A 79 4.90 -2.80 13.81
C LYS A 79 4.91 -1.86 14.99
N ASN A 80 4.42 -0.62 14.81
CA ASN A 80 4.37 0.36 15.88
C ASN A 80 3.52 -0.15 17.06
N ALA A 81 2.39 -0.80 16.79
CA ALA A 81 1.54 -1.36 17.84
C ALA A 81 2.26 -2.48 18.64
N ILE A 82 3.11 -3.29 18.00
CA ILE A 82 3.93 -4.30 18.67
C ILE A 82 5.02 -3.63 19.52
N GLU A 83 5.71 -2.63 18.99
CA GLU A 83 6.75 -1.87 19.71
C GLU A 83 6.18 -1.14 20.94
N ASP A 84 4.99 -0.54 20.81
CA ASP A 84 4.26 0.10 21.90
C ASP A 84 3.87 -0.92 22.98
N ALA A 85 3.37 -2.10 22.58
CA ALA A 85 3.01 -3.17 23.50
C ALA A 85 4.24 -3.73 24.25
N ALA A 86 5.37 -3.92 23.55
CA ALA A 86 6.63 -4.34 24.16
C ALA A 86 7.15 -3.29 25.15
N THR A 87 7.12 -2.01 24.77
CA THR A 87 7.51 -0.88 25.63
C THR A 87 6.65 -0.82 26.89
N ALA A 88 5.33 -0.94 26.75
CA ALA A 88 4.40 -0.96 27.88
C ALA A 88 4.67 -2.15 28.83
N LYS A 89 4.97 -3.34 28.27
CA LYS A 89 5.28 -4.53 29.06
C LYS A 89 6.59 -4.34 29.85
N LYS A 90 7.64 -3.79 29.25
CA LYS A 90 8.91 -3.49 29.94
C LYS A 90 8.73 -2.49 31.06
N ALA A 91 7.96 -1.42 30.82
CA ALA A 91 7.63 -0.44 31.86
C ALA A 91 6.86 -1.08 33.03
N ALA A 92 5.93 -1.99 32.74
CA ALA A 92 5.22 -2.74 33.76
C ALA A 92 6.16 -3.66 34.58
N ILE A 93 7.14 -4.31 33.94
CA ILE A 93 8.18 -5.11 34.62
C ILE A 93 9.04 -4.22 35.53
N ASP A 94 9.44 -3.05 35.04
CA ASP A 94 10.24 -2.08 35.82
C ASP A 94 9.54 -1.65 37.11
N ALA A 95 8.22 -1.48 37.05
CA ALA A 95 7.40 -1.08 38.19
C ALA A 95 7.19 -2.18 39.24
N ARG A 96 7.62 -3.43 39.01
CA ARG A 96 7.45 -4.56 39.94
C ARG A 96 8.48 -4.47 41.07
N ASN A 97 8.07 -3.97 42.24
CA ASN A 97 8.96 -3.79 43.38
C ASN A 97 9.34 -5.12 44.07
N GLU A 98 8.63 -6.20 43.77
CA GLU A 98 8.89 -7.54 44.28
C GLU A 98 10.02 -8.28 43.53
N LEU A 99 10.48 -7.75 42.39
CA LEU A 99 11.56 -8.36 41.59
C LEU A 99 12.89 -7.66 41.85
N THR A 100 13.96 -8.46 41.90
CA THR A 100 15.34 -7.98 41.83
C THR A 100 15.64 -7.39 40.45
N GLN A 101 16.72 -6.63 40.34
CA GLN A 101 17.13 -6.06 39.05
C GLN A 101 17.45 -7.15 38.02
N GLU A 102 18.11 -8.23 38.44
CA GLU A 102 18.44 -9.36 37.56
C GLU A 102 17.19 -10.07 37.04
N GLU A 103 16.16 -10.25 37.88
CA GLU A 103 14.88 -10.82 37.45
C GLU A 103 14.14 -9.91 36.47
N LYS A 104 14.21 -8.57 36.66
CA LYS A 104 13.62 -7.60 35.72
C LYS A 104 14.33 -7.62 34.38
N ASP A 105 15.66 -7.63 34.39
CA ASP A 105 16.45 -7.60 33.16
C ASP A 105 16.25 -8.90 32.36
N ALA A 106 16.19 -10.06 33.03
CA ALA A 106 15.85 -11.34 32.41
C ALA A 106 14.44 -11.29 31.77
N ALA A 107 13.43 -10.82 32.52
CA ALA A 107 12.06 -10.74 32.01
C ALA A 107 11.90 -9.75 30.85
N LYS A 108 12.65 -8.64 30.81
CA LYS A 108 12.63 -7.72 29.65
C LYS A 108 13.31 -8.31 28.43
N LYS A 109 14.35 -9.12 28.62
CA LYS A 109 14.98 -9.83 27.51
C LYS A 109 14.00 -10.82 26.87
N GLU A 110 13.19 -11.51 27.66
CA GLU A 110 12.11 -12.37 27.14
C GLU A 110 11.03 -11.61 26.37
N VAL A 111 10.88 -10.30 26.57
CA VAL A 111 9.94 -9.46 25.78
C VAL A 111 10.53 -9.10 24.41
N ASP A 112 11.86 -9.15 24.26
CA ASP A 112 12.58 -8.83 23.02
C ASP A 112 12.90 -10.04 22.14
N ASP A 113 12.85 -11.26 22.70
CA ASP A 113 13.12 -12.54 22.04
C ASP A 113 11.89 -13.05 21.25
#